data_AF-A0A653BK79-F1
#
_entry.id   AF-A0A653BK79-F1
#
_cell.length_a   1.000
_cell.length_b   1.000
_cell.length_c   1.000
_cell.angle_alpha   90.00
_cell.angle_beta   90.00
_cell.angle_gamma   90.00
#
_symmetry.space_group_name_H-M   'P 1'
#
loop_
_entity.id
_entity.type
_entity.pdbx_description
1 polymer ?
#
loop_
_entity_poly.entity_id
_entity_poly.type
_entity_poly.pdbx_seq_one_letter_code
_entity_poly.pdbx_strand_id
1 'polypeptide(L)'
;MQAVYQAVINDGVALRGKLTSFKKLFTNWVFTDIRAKRTEYLRKLKSYKEQGRNIVYSDETYIHSSHTVPKSWDDGTDNCLKSPVVKGKRLIILHCDLK
;
A
#
# COMPACT_ATOMS: atom_id res chain seq x y z
N MET A 1 -4.27 11.62 -19.66
CA MET A 1 -2.93 11.92 -19.09
C MET A 1 -2.44 13.32 -19.49
N GLN A 2 -2.54 13.71 -20.77
CA GLN A 2 -2.11 15.04 -21.25
C GLN A 2 -2.88 16.22 -20.64
N ALA A 3 -4.20 16.12 -20.42
CA ALA A 3 -5.00 17.20 -19.83
C ALA A 3 -4.58 17.53 -18.37
N VAL A 4 -4.21 16.50 -17.59
CA VAL A 4 -3.73 16.66 -16.21
C VAL A 4 -2.35 17.32 -16.19
N TYR A 5 -1.48 16.92 -17.12
CA TYR A 5 -0.15 17.52 -17.25
C TYR A 5 -0.23 19.01 -17.60
N GLN A 6 -1.13 19.39 -18.51
CA GLN A 6 -1.34 20.79 -18.88
C GLN A 6 -1.96 21.62 -17.75
N ALA A 7 -2.87 21.05 -16.95
CA ALA A 7 -3.41 21.73 -15.76
C ALA A 7 -2.30 21.98 -14.72
N VAL A 8 -1.40 21.02 -14.49
CA VAL A 8 -0.26 21.18 -13.57
C VAL A 8 0.71 22.26 -14.05
N ILE A 9 0.96 22.37 -15.35
CA ILE A 9 1.80 23.44 -15.92
C ILE A 9 1.11 24.79 -15.73
N ASN A 10 -0.17 24.90 -16.07
CA ASN A 10 -0.91 26.16 -15.99
C ASN A 10 -1.02 26.67 -14.53
N ASP A 11 -1.34 25.78 -13.59
CA ASP A 11 -1.41 26.13 -12.15
C ASP A 11 -0.01 26.33 -11.53
N GLY A 12 1.00 25.62 -12.03
CA GLY A 12 2.41 25.78 -11.62
C GLY A 12 3.03 27.10 -12.07
N VAL A 13 2.66 27.59 -13.25
CA VAL A 13 3.08 28.91 -13.78
C VAL A 13 2.50 30.03 -12.91
N ALA A 14 1.27 29.90 -12.43
CA ALA A 14 0.60 30.87 -11.56
C ALA A 14 1.25 31.01 -10.15
N LEU A 15 2.08 30.05 -9.74
CA LEU A 15 2.66 29.97 -8.39
C LEU A 15 4.18 30.21 -8.34
N ARG A 16 4.78 30.77 -9.41
CA ARG A 16 6.20 31.16 -9.44
C ARG A 16 6.53 32.07 -8.24
N GLY A 17 7.17 31.48 -7.22
CA GLY A 17 7.65 32.19 -6.03
C GLY A 17 7.38 31.53 -4.68
N LYS A 18 6.54 30.49 -4.57
CA LYS A 18 6.26 29.82 -3.28
C LYS A 18 6.40 28.29 -3.37
N LEU A 19 7.63 27.80 -3.17
CA LEU A 19 7.98 26.36 -3.14
C LEU A 19 7.11 25.53 -2.17
N THR A 20 6.64 26.13 -1.07
CA THR A 20 5.74 25.51 -0.09
C THR A 20 4.33 25.26 -0.63
N SER A 21 3.82 26.16 -1.48
CA SER A 21 2.50 26.01 -2.10
C SER A 21 2.47 24.91 -3.16
N PHE A 22 3.54 24.75 -3.93
CA PHE A 22 3.61 23.74 -4.99
C PHE A 22 3.58 22.30 -4.44
N LYS A 23 4.34 22.02 -3.38
CA LYS A 23 4.30 20.71 -2.70
C LYS A 23 2.90 20.39 -2.18
N LYS A 24 2.27 21.34 -1.48
CA LYS A 24 0.92 21.17 -0.90
C LYS A 24 -0.16 20.94 -1.96
N LEU A 25 -0.05 21.66 -3.08
CA LEU A 25 -0.96 21.50 -4.22
C LEU A 25 -0.79 20.10 -4.83
N PHE A 26 0.46 19.70 -5.11
CA PHE A 26 0.77 18.40 -5.69
C PHE A 26 0.26 17.23 -4.83
N THR A 27 0.49 17.25 -3.51
CA THR A 27 -0.05 16.20 -2.63
C THR A 27 -1.57 16.17 -2.67
N ASN A 28 -2.24 17.32 -2.57
CA ASN A 28 -3.71 17.38 -2.63
C ASN A 28 -4.26 16.82 -3.94
N TRP A 29 -3.65 17.14 -5.09
CA TRP A 29 -4.05 16.60 -6.39
C TRP A 29 -3.81 15.09 -6.51
N VAL A 30 -2.67 14.59 -6.03
CA VAL A 30 -2.42 13.13 -6.01
C VAL A 30 -3.42 12.42 -5.10
N PHE A 31 -3.77 13.01 -3.96
CA PHE A 31 -4.78 12.45 -3.05
C PHE A 31 -6.18 12.44 -3.65
N THR A 32 -6.60 13.47 -4.39
CA THR A 32 -7.92 13.49 -5.06
C THR A 32 -8.00 12.46 -6.18
N ASP A 33 -6.93 12.29 -6.96
CA ASP A 33 -6.87 11.27 -8.02
C ASP A 33 -6.93 9.84 -7.45
N ILE A 34 -6.19 9.55 -6.37
CA ILE A 34 -6.26 8.24 -5.70
C ILE A 34 -7.66 7.95 -5.15
N ARG A 35 -8.32 8.94 -4.55
CA ARG A 35 -9.69 8.79 -4.02
C ARG A 35 -10.71 8.53 -5.14
N ALA A 36 -10.59 9.24 -6.26
CA ALA A 36 -11.44 9.03 -7.43
C ALA A 36 -11.29 7.59 -7.97
N LYS A 37 -10.04 7.13 -8.16
CA LYS A 37 -9.73 5.75 -8.61
C LYS A 37 -10.28 4.69 -7.67
N ARG A 38 -10.12 4.87 -6.35
CA ARG A 38 -10.69 3.96 -5.34
C ARG A 38 -12.22 3.90 -5.44
N THR A 39 -12.86 5.04 -5.64
CA THR A 39 -14.33 5.11 -5.75
C THR A 39 -14.82 4.41 -7.01
N GLU A 40 -14.16 4.63 -8.15
CA GLU A 40 -14.46 3.95 -9.41
C GLU A 40 -14.29 2.43 -9.30
N TYR A 41 -13.19 1.99 -8.69
CA TYR A 41 -12.93 0.57 -8.42
C TYR A 41 -14.05 -0.07 -7.59
N LEU A 42 -14.44 0.56 -6.48
CA LEU A 42 -15.51 0.03 -5.62
C LEU A 42 -16.87 -0.04 -6.33
N ARG A 43 -17.18 0.94 -7.20
CA ARG A 43 -18.41 0.90 -8.02
C ARG A 43 -18.41 -0.27 -9.00
N LYS A 44 -17.28 -0.53 -9.68
CA LYS A 44 -17.11 -1.68 -10.57
C LYS A 44 -17.20 -3.01 -9.81
N LEU A 45 -16.54 -3.10 -8.66
CA LEU A 45 -16.60 -4.29 -7.82
C LEU A 45 -18.04 -4.60 -7.38
N LYS A 46 -18.82 -3.57 -7.03
CA LYS A 46 -20.23 -3.71 -6.69
C LYS A 46 -21.04 -4.28 -7.86
N SER A 47 -20.87 -3.73 -9.06
CA SER A 47 -21.61 -4.23 -10.24
C SER A 47 -21.24 -5.67 -10.61
N TYR A 48 -19.98 -6.08 -10.41
CA TYR A 48 -19.58 -7.48 -10.60
C TYR A 48 -20.20 -8.44 -9.57
N LYS A 49 -20.37 -7.99 -8.33
CA LYS A 49 -21.09 -8.76 -7.30
C LYS A 49 -22.58 -8.88 -7.62
N GLU A 50 -23.21 -7.80 -8.07
CA GLU A 50 -24.63 -7.79 -8.49
C GLU A 50 -24.87 -8.72 -9.69
N GLN A 51 -23.89 -8.88 -10.58
CA GLN A 51 -23.93 -9.83 -11.70
C GLN A 51 -23.70 -11.30 -11.27
N GLY A 52 -23.48 -11.58 -9.98
CA GLY A 52 -23.23 -12.93 -9.48
C GLY A 52 -21.89 -13.54 -9.94
N ARG A 53 -20.90 -12.70 -10.28
CA ARG A 53 -19.58 -13.20 -10.68
C ARG A 53 -18.83 -13.81 -9.50
N ASN A 54 -18.15 -14.93 -9.73
CA ASN A 54 -17.23 -15.49 -8.75
C ASN A 54 -15.97 -14.63 -8.69
N ILE A 55 -15.76 -13.90 -7.59
CA ILE A 55 -14.63 -13.00 -7.40
C ILE A 55 -13.64 -13.68 -6.46
N VAL A 56 -12.46 -14.00 -7.00
CA VAL A 56 -11.36 -14.57 -6.24
C VAL A 56 -10.37 -13.46 -5.90
N TYR A 57 -10.01 -13.34 -4.62
CA TYR A 57 -9.04 -12.36 -4.16
C TYR A 57 -7.68 -13.03 -4.01
N SER A 58 -6.63 -12.44 -4.60
CA SER A 58 -5.26 -12.89 -4.42
C SER A 58 -4.46 -11.82 -3.69
N ASP A 59 -3.62 -12.21 -2.74
CA ASP A 59 -2.71 -11.30 -2.07
C ASP A 59 -1.34 -11.97 -1.83
N GLU A 60 -0.31 -11.13 -1.74
CA GLU A 60 1.06 -11.54 -1.46
C GLU A 60 1.42 -11.09 -0.04
N THR A 61 1.80 -12.05 0.79
CA THR A 61 2.34 -11.80 2.12
C THR A 61 3.76 -12.34 2.24
N TYR A 62 4.54 -11.87 3.21
CA TYR A 62 5.87 -12.39 3.46
C TYR A 62 6.11 -12.69 4.93
N ILE A 63 6.77 -13.81 5.19
CA ILE A 63 7.30 -14.16 6.50
C ILE A 63 8.79 -13.85 6.49
N HIS A 64 9.23 -13.04 7.46
CA HIS A 64 10.64 -12.73 7.63
C HIS A 64 11.21 -13.54 8.79
N SER A 65 12.32 -14.23 8.55
CA SER A 65 12.97 -15.08 9.57
C SER A 65 13.47 -14.32 10.81
N SER A 66 13.62 -12.99 10.74
CA SER A 66 13.98 -12.17 11.90
C SER A 66 12.77 -11.60 12.66
N HIS A 67 11.52 -11.81 12.18
CA HIS A 67 10.31 -11.49 12.94
C HIS A 67 10.11 -12.52 14.05
N THR A 68 11.05 -12.55 15.00
CA THR A 68 10.98 -13.34 16.22
C THR A 68 10.32 -12.49 17.30
N VAL A 69 9.44 -13.10 18.09
CA VAL A 69 8.96 -12.44 19.33
C VAL A 69 10.09 -12.50 20.35
N PRO A 70 10.38 -11.41 21.07
CA PRO A 70 11.49 -11.37 22.03
C PRO A 70 11.24 -12.25 23.26
N LYS A 71 10.03 -12.80 23.42
CA LYS A 71 9.63 -13.66 24.53
C LYS A 71 9.13 -14.99 23.98
N SER A 72 9.84 -16.05 24.32
CA SER A 72 9.34 -17.43 24.27
C SER A 72 9.09 -17.93 25.69
N TRP A 73 8.21 -18.90 25.86
CA TRP A 73 8.17 -19.68 27.10
C TRP A 73 9.44 -20.52 27.13
N ASP A 74 10.36 -20.19 28.03
CA ASP A 74 11.63 -20.88 28.22
C ASP A 74 11.64 -21.67 29.54
N ASP A 75 12.54 -22.64 29.63
CA ASP A 75 12.72 -23.51 30.79
C ASP A 75 13.56 -22.87 31.91
N GLY A 76 13.70 -21.54 31.90
CA GLY A 76 14.53 -20.79 32.83
C GLY A 76 16.03 -20.86 32.53
N THR A 77 16.44 -21.50 31.43
CA THR A 77 17.79 -21.32 30.90
C THR A 77 17.84 -20.05 30.07
N ASP A 78 18.84 -19.20 30.31
CA ASP A 78 19.02 -17.90 29.62
C ASP A 78 19.37 -18.05 28.10
N ASN A 79 19.09 -19.21 27.53
CA ASN A 79 19.24 -19.59 26.12
C ASN A 79 18.00 -19.22 25.31
N CYS A 80 17.39 -18.07 25.59
CA CYS A 80 16.28 -17.57 24.79
C CYS A 80 16.75 -17.28 23.34
N LEU A 81 15.83 -17.43 22.38
CA LEU A 81 16.08 -17.22 20.95
C LEU A 81 16.70 -15.82 20.71
N LYS A 82 18.00 -15.77 20.45
CA LYS A 82 18.69 -14.53 20.09
C LYS A 82 18.13 -14.03 18.77
N SER A 83 17.61 -12.80 18.75
CA SER A 83 17.18 -12.18 17.51
C SER A 83 18.34 -12.16 16.51
N PRO A 84 18.16 -12.67 15.28
CA PRO A 84 19.23 -12.69 14.30
C PRO A 84 19.65 -11.27 13.94
N VAL A 85 20.95 -10.97 14.07
CA VAL A 85 21.55 -9.65 13.79
C VAL A 85 21.53 -9.30 12.29
N VAL A 86 21.50 -10.31 11.42
CA VAL A 86 21.48 -10.16 9.97
C VAL A 86 20.05 -10.10 9.43
N LYS A 87 19.85 -9.34 8.34
CA LYS A 87 18.58 -9.32 7.60
C LYS A 87 18.30 -10.73 7.08
N GLY A 88 17.43 -11.46 7.76
CA GLY A 88 17.20 -12.88 7.51
C GLY A 88 16.56 -13.17 6.15
N LYS A 89 16.38 -14.45 5.83
CA LYS A 89 15.62 -14.87 4.65
C LYS A 89 14.16 -14.41 4.74
N ARG A 90 13.53 -14.19 3.58
CA ARG A 90 12.11 -13.90 3.42
C ARG A 90 11.47 -15.01 2.63
N LEU A 91 10.36 -15.53 3.14
CA LEU A 91 9.48 -16.43 2.41
C LEU A 91 8.29 -15.60 1.92
N ILE A 92 8.11 -15.49 0.61
CA ILE A 92 6.94 -14.85 0.02
C ILE A 92 5.88 -15.93 -0.17
N ILE A 93 4.67 -15.65 0.29
CA ILE A 93 3.51 -16.55 0.22
C ILE A 93 2.45 -15.83 -0.59
N LEU A 94 2.02 -16.44 -1.68
CA LEU A 94 0.86 -16.02 -2.44
C LEU A 94 -0.34 -16.82 -1.95
N HIS A 95 -1.40 -16.15 -1.52
CA HIS A 95 -2.64 -16.81 -1.12
C HIS A 95 -3.81 -16.29 -1.95
N CYS A 96 -4.84 -17.14 -2.08
CA CYS A 96 -5.98 -16.87 -2.92
C CYS A 96 -7.25 -17.35 -2.23
N ASP A 97 -8.13 -16.40 -1.90
CA ASP A 97 -9.31 -16.63 -1.07
C ASP A 97 -10.60 -16.23 -1.80
N LEU A 98 -11.64 -17.02 -1.55
CA LEU A 98 -13.02 -16.68 -1.88
C LEU A 98 -13.63 -15.96 -0.66
N LYS A 99 -14.42 -14.92 -0.91
CA LYS A 99 -15.03 -14.11 0.15
C LYS A 99 -16.55 -14.20 0.13
#